data_AF-A0A838F2X4-F1
#
_entry.id   AF-A0A838F2X4-F1
#
_cell.length_a   1.000
_cell.length_b   1.000
_cell.length_c   1.000
_cell.angle_alpha   90.00
_cell.angle_beta   90.00
_cell.angle_gamma   90.00
#
_symmetry.space_group_name_H-M   'P 1'
#
loop_
_entity.id
_entity.type
_entity.pdbx_description
1 polymer ?
#
loop_
_entity_poly.entity_id
_entity_poly.type
_entity_poly.pdbx_seq_one_letter_code
_entity_poly.pdbx_strand_id
1 'polypeptide(L)'
;MKVTADLKNLPPQKPTNPVRPFEEIAEGMEASFTSHMLAEMRKTAPKEEQDSTAMEYYNSLLDSERAQLMARSETGLGVKKVILDQIVPQHMKHYLKHAQAVPSQGLTKVSMKENTNE
;
A
#
# COMPACT_ATOMS: atom_id res chain seq x y z
N MET A 1 -6.45 -45.28 25.26
CA MET A 1 -5.49 -44.42 24.56
C MET A 1 -5.85 -42.96 24.82
N LYS A 2 -5.04 -42.22 25.59
CA LYS A 2 -5.20 -40.77 25.74
C LYS A 2 -4.25 -40.11 24.75
N VAL A 3 -4.81 -39.50 23.71
CA VAL A 3 -4.03 -38.69 22.76
C VAL A 3 -3.90 -37.31 23.39
N THR A 4 -2.84 -37.11 24.18
CA THR A 4 -2.43 -35.77 24.61
C THR A 4 -1.64 -35.17 23.47
N ALA A 5 -2.28 -34.35 22.64
CA ALA A 5 -1.57 -33.59 21.61
C ALA A 5 -0.65 -32.56 22.29
N ASP A 6 0.65 -32.70 22.07
CA ASP A 6 1.67 -31.76 22.50
C ASP A 6 1.46 -30.40 21.81
N LEU A 7 0.74 -29.50 22.49
CA LEU A 7 0.58 -28.09 22.11
C LEU A 7 1.90 -27.28 22.17
N LYS A 8 3.03 -27.92 22.47
CA LYS A 8 4.34 -27.27 22.69
C LYS A 8 5.08 -26.88 21.42
N ASN A 9 4.70 -27.39 20.24
CA ASN A 9 5.46 -27.22 18.99
C ASN A 9 4.69 -26.49 17.88
N LEU A 10 3.73 -25.63 18.23
CA LEU A 10 3.16 -24.72 17.23
C LEU A 10 4.19 -23.63 16.91
N PRO A 11 4.59 -23.44 15.63
CA PRO A 11 5.44 -22.31 15.26
C PRO A 11 4.75 -21.01 15.68
N PRO A 12 5.50 -19.98 16.13
CA PRO A 12 4.90 -18.72 16.52
C PRO A 12 4.11 -18.17 15.33
N GLN A 13 2.78 -18.20 15.43
CA GLN A 13 1.93 -17.62 14.41
C GLN A 13 2.23 -16.13 14.38
N LYS A 14 2.79 -15.67 13.25
CA LYS A 14 3.04 -14.26 13.01
C LYS A 14 1.71 -13.54 13.25
N PRO A 15 1.64 -12.50 14.09
CA PRO A 15 0.37 -11.85 14.39
C PRO A 15 -0.23 -11.35 13.07
N THR A 16 -1.30 -12.01 12.62
CA THR A 16 -2.04 -11.61 11.42
C THR A 16 -2.70 -10.28 11.75
N ASN A 17 -2.26 -9.20 11.10
CA ASN A 17 -2.87 -7.90 11.25
C ASN A 17 -4.35 -7.99 10.82
N PRO A 18 -5.32 -7.87 11.75
CA PRO A 18 -6.72 -8.14 11.43
C PRO A 18 -7.34 -7.05 10.55
N VAL A 19 -6.67 -5.88 10.39
CA VAL A 19 -7.13 -4.82 9.48
C VAL A 19 -6.61 -4.95 8.05
N ARG A 20 -5.67 -5.86 7.78
CA ARG A 20 -5.06 -6.05 6.45
C ARG A 20 -6.07 -6.20 5.30
N PRO A 21 -7.17 -6.96 5.43
CA PRO A 21 -8.17 -7.05 4.36
C PRO A 21 -8.83 -5.71 4.04
N PHE A 22 -9.05 -4.86 5.04
CA PHE A 22 -9.60 -3.53 4.85
C PHE A 22 -8.58 -2.58 4.21
N GLU A 23 -7.30 -2.72 4.55
CA GLU A 23 -6.20 -1.97 3.92
C GLU A 23 -6.10 -2.28 2.43
N GLU A 24 -6.20 -3.55 2.04
CA GLU A 24 -6.17 -3.99 0.63
C GLU A 24 -7.36 -3.44 -0.15
N ILE A 25 -8.56 -3.45 0.43
CA ILE A 25 -9.77 -2.87 -0.18
C ILE A 25 -9.60 -1.35 -0.34
N ALA A 26 -9.16 -0.66 0.71
CA ALA A 26 -8.98 0.78 0.69
C ALA A 26 -7.88 1.23 -0.29
N GLU A 27 -6.81 0.44 -0.43
CA GLU A 27 -5.78 0.64 -1.46
C GLU A 27 -6.37 0.51 -2.87
N GLY A 28 -7.15 -0.54 -3.14
CA GLY A 28 -7.80 -0.73 -4.45
C GLY A 28 -8.77 0.40 -4.81
N MET A 29 -9.49 0.92 -3.82
CA MET A 29 -10.37 2.07 -3.98
C MET A 29 -9.60 3.36 -4.24
N GLU A 30 -8.52 3.64 -3.50
CA GLU A 30 -7.66 4.81 -3.76
C GLU A 30 -7.01 4.73 -5.14
N ALA A 31 -6.55 3.56 -5.57
CA ALA A 31 -6.00 3.36 -6.90
C ALA A 31 -7.04 3.65 -8.00
N SER A 32 -8.25 3.12 -7.84
CA SER A 32 -9.34 3.36 -8.81
C SER A 32 -9.72 4.84 -8.90
N PHE A 33 -9.82 5.51 -7.75
CA PHE A 33 -10.08 6.95 -7.66
C PHE A 33 -8.96 7.77 -8.33
N THR A 34 -7.70 7.45 -8.00
CA THR A 34 -6.53 8.16 -8.53
C THR A 34 -6.41 7.98 -10.04
N SER A 35 -6.63 6.77 -10.55
CA SER A 35 -6.62 6.50 -11.98
C SER A 35 -7.68 7.33 -12.71
N HIS A 36 -8.90 7.39 -12.18
CA HIS A 36 -9.95 8.22 -12.75
C HIS A 36 -9.62 9.71 -12.70
N MET A 37 -9.06 10.19 -11.58
CA MET A 37 -8.63 11.57 -11.43
C MET A 37 -7.55 11.94 -12.46
N LEU A 38 -6.54 11.09 -12.66
CA LEU A 38 -5.49 11.30 -13.65
C LEU A 38 -6.05 11.34 -15.08
N ALA A 39 -7.01 10.45 -15.39
CA ALA A 39 -7.69 10.44 -16.67
C ALA A 39 -8.46 11.76 -16.92
N GLU A 40 -9.19 12.27 -15.92
CA GLU A 40 -9.88 13.56 -16.04
C GLU A 40 -8.91 14.74 -16.15
N MET A 41 -7.82 14.74 -15.38
CA MET A 41 -6.78 15.78 -15.47
C MET A 41 -6.18 15.85 -16.88
N ARG A 42 -5.92 14.72 -17.53
CA ARG A 42 -5.40 14.70 -18.91
C ARG A 42 -6.39 15.27 -19.93
N LYS A 43 -7.69 15.18 -19.69
CA LYS A 43 -8.70 15.80 -20.57
C LYS A 43 -8.68 17.33 -20.47
N THR A 44 -8.26 17.87 -19.33
CA THR A 44 -8.16 19.32 -19.11
C THR A 44 -6.86 19.93 -19.64
N ALA A 45 -5.84 19.11 -19.92
CA ALA A 45 -4.59 19.59 -20.48
C ALA A 45 -4.81 20.00 -21.96
N PRO A 46 -4.35 21.19 -22.38
CA PRO A 46 -4.43 21.60 -23.78
C PRO A 46 -3.58 20.65 -24.63
N LYS A 47 -4.18 20.06 -25.67
CA LYS A 47 -3.51 19.18 -26.62
C LYS A 47 -3.53 19.83 -27.99
N GLU A 48 -2.35 19.96 -28.61
CA GLU A 48 -2.22 20.46 -29.98
C GLU A 48 -2.75 19.45 -31.01
N GLU A 49 -2.67 18.15 -30.69
CA GLU A 49 -3.15 17.05 -31.52
C GLU A 49 -3.97 16.04 -30.70
N GLN A 50 -4.92 15.36 -31.34
CA GLN A 50 -5.65 14.26 -30.70
C GLN A 50 -4.73 13.06 -30.49
N ASP A 51 -4.79 12.47 -29.30
CA ASP A 51 -4.02 11.27 -28.99
C ASP A 51 -4.45 10.12 -29.92
N SER A 52 -3.47 9.39 -30.45
CA SER A 52 -3.76 8.12 -31.12
C SER A 52 -4.24 7.07 -30.11
N THR A 53 -5.03 6.09 -30.56
CA THR A 53 -5.52 4.99 -29.70
C THR A 53 -4.40 4.23 -28.99
N ALA A 54 -3.22 4.11 -29.62
CA ALA A 54 -2.05 3.52 -28.99
C ALA A 54 -1.50 4.38 -27.83
N MET A 55 -1.51 5.69 -28.01
CA MET A 55 -1.09 6.64 -26.97
C MET A 55 -2.07 6.66 -25.79
N GLU A 56 -3.37 6.60 -26.06
CA GLU A 56 -4.40 6.46 -25.03
C GLU A 56 -4.21 5.18 -24.20
N TYR A 57 -3.95 4.05 -24.87
CA TYR A 57 -3.67 2.79 -24.18
C TYR A 57 -2.42 2.88 -23.31
N TYR A 58 -1.31 3.39 -23.86
CA TYR A 58 -0.08 3.59 -23.09
C TYR A 58 -0.31 4.48 -21.86
N ASN A 59 -1.02 5.58 -22.03
CA ASN A 59 -1.38 6.50 -20.96
C ASN A 59 -2.21 5.82 -19.88
N SER A 60 -3.16 4.96 -20.25
CA SER A 60 -3.99 4.21 -19.30
C SER A 60 -3.17 3.24 -18.44
N LEU A 61 -2.16 2.57 -19.04
CA LEU A 61 -1.25 1.71 -18.30
C LEU A 61 -0.40 2.53 -17.32
N LEU A 62 0.12 3.67 -17.78
CA LEU A 62 0.93 4.56 -16.95
C LEU A 62 0.12 5.14 -15.77
N ASP A 63 -1.14 5.51 -16.01
CA ASP A 63 -2.05 5.97 -14.96
C ASP A 63 -2.36 4.88 -13.94
N SER A 64 -2.61 3.65 -14.40
CA SER A 64 -2.84 2.50 -13.53
C SER A 64 -1.66 2.23 -12.61
N GLU A 65 -0.44 2.18 -13.14
CA GLU A 65 0.77 1.96 -12.34
C GLU A 65 1.00 3.09 -11.33
N ARG A 66 0.86 4.34 -11.78
CA ARG A 66 1.03 5.50 -10.92
C ARG A 66 -0.01 5.54 -9.80
N ALA A 67 -1.25 5.20 -10.12
CA ALA A 67 -2.33 5.11 -9.15
C ALA A 67 -2.08 4.01 -8.10
N GLN A 68 -1.59 2.83 -8.51
CA GLN A 68 -1.22 1.77 -7.57
C GLN A 68 -0.06 2.20 -6.66
N LEU A 69 0.97 2.85 -7.21
CA LEU A 69 2.09 3.35 -6.41
C LEU A 69 1.62 4.39 -5.38
N MET A 70 0.72 5.30 -5.77
CA MET A 70 0.15 6.30 -4.87
C MET A 70 -0.70 5.65 -3.77
N ALA A 71 -1.52 4.66 -4.10
CA ALA A 71 -2.35 3.96 -3.13
C ALA A 71 -1.54 3.14 -2.12
N ARG A 72 -0.41 2.56 -2.54
CA ARG A 72 0.52 1.82 -1.67
C ARG A 72 1.35 2.74 -0.78
N SER A 73 1.74 3.90 -1.30
CA SER A 73 2.54 4.86 -0.55
C SER A 73 1.74 5.46 0.62
N GLU A 74 2.46 5.85 1.67
CA GLU A 74 1.88 6.67 2.75
C GLU A 74 1.70 8.14 2.35
N THR A 75 2.37 8.57 1.28
CA THR A 75 2.34 9.93 0.71
C THR A 75 1.35 10.08 -0.46
N GLY A 76 0.44 9.12 -0.64
CA GLY A 76 -0.65 9.20 -1.62
C GLY A 76 -1.64 10.35 -1.34
N LEU A 77 -2.79 10.32 -2.02
CA LEU A 77 -3.86 11.32 -1.84
C LEU A 77 -4.50 11.26 -0.44
N GLY A 78 -4.25 10.19 0.31
CA GLY A 78 -4.77 10.00 1.67
C GLY A 78 -6.21 9.52 1.69
N VAL A 79 -6.77 9.17 0.52
CA VAL A 79 -8.15 8.70 0.38
C VAL A 79 -8.31 7.35 1.09
N LYS A 80 -7.29 6.48 1.06
CA LYS A 80 -7.26 5.23 1.82
C LYS A 80 -7.52 5.43 3.32
N LYS A 81 -7.01 6.50 3.93
CA LYS A 81 -7.23 6.78 5.36
C LYS A 81 -8.69 7.09 5.65
N VAL A 82 -9.32 7.89 4.79
CA VAL A 82 -10.75 8.22 4.90
C VAL A 82 -11.60 6.98 4.71
N ILE A 83 -11.28 6.16 3.70
CA ILE A 83 -12.00 4.91 3.43
C ILE A 83 -11.88 3.96 4.63
N LEU A 84 -10.67 3.75 5.16
CA LEU A 84 -10.44 2.90 6.32
C LEU A 84 -11.26 3.34 7.53
N ASP A 85 -11.41 4.65 7.76
CA ASP A 85 -12.23 5.15 8.87
C ASP A 85 -13.73 4.83 8.70
N GLN A 86 -14.20 4.67 7.46
CA GLN A 86 -15.59 4.31 7.15
C GLN A 86 -15.84 2.80 7.14
N ILE A 87 -14.93 2.01 6.56
CA ILE A 87 -15.16 0.57 6.36
C ILE A 87 -14.73 -0.28 7.56
N VAL A 88 -13.80 0.20 8.39
CA VAL A 88 -13.29 -0.55 9.54
C VAL A 88 -14.26 -0.43 10.71
N PRO A 89 -14.73 -1.57 11.28
CA PRO A 89 -15.59 -1.56 12.47
C PRO A 89 -14.95 -0.83 13.65
N GLN A 90 -15.75 -0.12 14.47
CA GLN A 90 -15.26 0.68 15.59
C GLN A 90 -14.35 -0.08 16.56
N HIS A 91 -14.69 -1.34 16.87
CA HIS A 91 -13.92 -2.21 17.77
C HIS A 91 -12.58 -2.68 17.18
N MET A 92 -12.29 -2.40 15.90
CA MET A 92 -11.02 -2.73 15.23
C MET A 92 -10.17 -1.48 14.94
N LYS A 93 -10.68 -0.28 15.18
CA LYS A 93 -9.99 0.98 14.84
C LYS A 93 -8.69 1.17 15.61
N HIS A 94 -8.51 0.55 16.77
CA HIS A 94 -7.25 0.62 17.51
C HIS A 94 -6.08 -0.04 16.73
N TYR A 95 -6.35 -1.04 15.89
CA TYR A 95 -5.31 -1.67 15.05
C TYR A 95 -4.78 -0.71 13.97
N LEU A 96 -5.57 0.26 13.50
CA LEU A 96 -5.13 1.26 12.53
C LEU A 96 -4.03 2.18 13.08
N LYS A 97 -4.07 2.50 14.38
CA LYS A 97 -3.04 3.32 15.05
C LYS A 97 -1.72 2.57 15.23
N HIS A 98 -1.78 1.25 15.40
CA HIS A 98 -0.60 0.40 15.54
C HIS A 98 0.04 0.04 14.20
N ALA A 99 -0.74 -0.01 13.11
CA ALA A 99 -0.23 -0.26 11.76
C ALA A 99 0.70 0.85 11.25
N GLN A 100 0.45 2.13 11.61
CA GLN A 100 1.31 3.27 11.25
C GLN A 100 2.60 3.38 12.09
N ALA A 101 2.71 2.61 13.18
CA ALA A 101 3.79 2.73 14.16
C ALA A 101 4.92 1.69 13.97
N VAL A 102 4.96 0.98 12.82
CA VAL A 102 6.09 0.11 12.49
C VAL A 102 7.05 0.92 11.60
N PRO A 103 8.07 1.61 12.17
CA PRO A 103 9.17 2.05 11.35
C PRO A 103 9.79 0.81 10.70
N SER A 104 10.09 0.93 9.41
CA SER A 104 10.96 0.04 8.66
C SER A 104 12.30 -0.15 9.41
N GLN A 105 12.30 -1.02 10.41
CA GLN A 105 13.51 -1.50 11.06
C GLN A 105 14.01 -2.67 10.24
N GLY A 106 14.85 -2.36 9.26
CA GLY A 106 15.60 -3.38 8.57
C GLY A 106 16.01 -2.94 7.18
N LEU A 107 16.94 -2.00 7.10
CA LEU A 107 18.03 -1.98 6.12
C LEU A 107 19.11 -1.01 6.63
N THR A 108 20.36 -1.45 6.52
CA THR A 108 21.63 -0.75 6.82
C THR A 108 22.03 -0.52 8.29
N LYS A 109 22.49 -1.59 8.95
CA LYS A 109 23.78 -1.53 9.67
C LYS A 109 24.85 -2.20 8.81
N VAL A 110 25.28 -1.54 7.74
CA VAL A 110 26.58 -1.86 7.13
C VAL A 110 27.61 -1.04 7.90
N SER A 111 28.25 -1.70 8.86
CA SER A 111 29.45 -1.19 9.51
C SER A 111 30.53 -1.07 8.44
N MET A 112 30.77 0.13 7.91
CA MET A 112 32.00 0.39 7.17
C MET A 112 33.15 0.29 8.19
N LYS A 113 33.87 -0.83 8.19
CA LYS A 113 35.19 -0.88 8.79
C LYS A 113 36.10 -0.02 7.92
N GLU A 114 36.46 1.13 8.46
CA GLU A 114 37.51 2.01 8.01
C GLU A 114 38.76 1.17 7.74
N ASN A 115 39.16 1.08 6.47
CA ASN A 115 40.37 0.39 6.04
C ASN A 115 41.39 1.50 5.77
N THR A 116 42.04 1.98 6.83
CA THR A 116 43.15 2.91 6.72
C THR A 116 44.40 2.11 6.39
N ASN A 117 44.79 2.17 5.12
CA ASN A 117 46.16 1.89 4.69
C ASN A 117 46.97 3.17 4.93
N GLU A 118 47.88 3.15 5.90
CA GLU A 118 49.15 3.88 5.89
C GLU A 118 50.25 3.00 6.50
#